data_AF-A0A367J663-F1
#
_entry.id   AF-A0A367J663-F1
#
_cell.length_a   1.000
_cell.length_b   1.000
_cell.length_c   1.000
_cell.angle_alpha   90.00
_cell.angle_beta   90.00
_cell.angle_gamma   90.00
#
_symmetry.space_group_name_H-M   'P 1'
#
loop_
_entity.id
_entity.type
_entity.pdbx_description
1 polymer ?
#
loop_
_entity_poly.entity_id
_entity_poly.type
_entity_poly.pdbx_seq_one_letter_code
_entity_poly.pdbx_strand_id
1 'polypeptide(L)'
;MTSNVDKSQLSEEENVTRNDEQPLTSRAELWSYYLYYNGNNGYTIYSYMPVILQYLAYRGGFNPETNGPCDIQDALKPCNVHWLSSSVPVSSMLLYVQAIAFSIQLLLFTTFGSLADYGRWNRYILFTATVISCLFQALPIVLINDDGSHWPLMMAVMIIGLIAYGTTLVFYAAVFPILSDNLPAVREKGEDPEKWRNHVSTISTTWSNVGFVIVSGILAGVSFVQYNGGDLGDAPMYNFIGTVFCAGFLALNAIPYFITMPKGRKGPPLPPNSHYLTLGWTSIFEALK
;
A
#
# COMPACT_ATOMS: atom_id res chain seq x y z
N MET A 1 -8.93 -16.14 42.13
CA MET A 1 -8.43 -14.74 41.98
C MET A 1 -6.91 -14.66 41.90
N THR A 2 -6.15 -15.60 42.47
CA THR A 2 -4.66 -15.64 42.42
C THR A 2 -4.06 -16.01 41.05
N SER A 3 -4.75 -16.82 40.23
CA SER A 3 -4.22 -17.27 38.91
C SER A 3 -4.13 -16.19 37.83
N ASN A 4 -4.92 -15.11 37.91
CA ASN A 4 -4.89 -14.04 36.88
C ASN A 4 -3.80 -13.00 37.17
N VAL A 5 -3.45 -12.79 38.44
CA VAL A 5 -2.39 -11.87 38.87
C VAL A 5 -1.01 -12.44 38.51
N ASP A 6 -0.81 -13.74 38.69
CA ASP A 6 0.43 -14.42 38.26
C ASP A 6 0.64 -14.32 36.74
N LYS A 7 -0.42 -14.53 35.95
CA LYS A 7 -0.34 -14.42 34.48
C LYS A 7 -0.07 -13.00 34.00
N SER A 8 -0.67 -11.98 34.63
CA SER A 8 -0.40 -10.60 34.27
C SER A 8 1.03 -10.21 34.60
N GLN A 9 1.54 -10.58 35.78
CA GLN A 9 2.91 -10.27 36.18
C GLN A 9 3.95 -11.00 35.34
N LEU A 10 3.72 -12.28 35.01
CA LEU A 10 4.56 -13.03 34.07
C LEU A 10 4.57 -12.41 32.67
N SER A 11 3.42 -11.91 32.19
CA SER A 11 3.33 -11.23 30.88
C SER A 11 3.99 -9.86 30.87
N GLU A 12 4.02 -9.16 32.01
CA GLU A 12 4.70 -7.89 32.20
C GLU A 12 6.22 -8.08 32.24
N GLU A 13 6.71 -9.05 33.01
CA GLU A 13 8.15 -9.42 33.03
C GLU A 13 8.63 -9.92 31.66
N GLU A 14 7.85 -10.75 30.96
CA GLU A 14 8.20 -11.18 29.59
C GLU A 14 8.24 -10.00 28.61
N ASN A 15 7.32 -9.03 28.74
CA ASN A 15 7.30 -7.84 27.88
C ASN A 15 8.46 -6.88 28.18
N VAL A 16 8.84 -6.71 29.45
CA VAL A 16 10.00 -5.89 29.85
C VAL A 16 11.30 -6.51 29.31
N THR A 17 11.51 -7.81 29.55
CA THR A 17 12.70 -8.54 29.06
C THR A 17 12.78 -8.54 27.53
N ARG A 18 11.63 -8.62 26.85
CA ARG A 18 11.53 -8.58 25.38
C ARG A 18 11.83 -7.21 24.80
N ASN A 19 11.38 -6.13 25.44
CA ASN A 19 11.76 -4.78 25.04
C ASN A 19 13.26 -4.56 25.23
N ASP A 20 13.88 -5.20 26.21
CA ASP A 20 15.33 -5.14 26.41
C ASP A 20 16.18 -5.83 25.34
N GLU A 21 15.65 -6.87 24.68
CA GLU A 21 16.30 -7.49 23.52
C GLU A 21 16.18 -6.67 22.22
N GLN A 22 15.21 -5.75 22.14
CA GLN A 22 15.00 -4.93 20.95
C GLN A 22 15.96 -3.72 20.94
N PRO A 23 16.49 -3.34 19.77
CA PRO A 23 17.31 -2.14 19.67
C PRO A 23 16.46 -0.89 19.95
N LEU A 24 17.06 0.08 20.65
CA LEU A 24 16.46 1.39 20.83
C LEU A 24 16.19 2.05 19.47
N THR A 25 15.00 2.63 19.33
CA THR A 25 14.60 3.32 18.12
C THR A 25 15.39 4.63 17.99
N SER A 26 16.24 4.69 16.95
CA SER A 26 17.02 5.88 16.68
C SER A 26 16.17 6.98 16.03
N ARG A 27 16.63 8.24 16.13
CA ARG A 27 15.97 9.35 15.40
C ARG A 27 15.98 9.14 13.89
N ALA A 28 17.05 8.57 13.34
CA ALA A 28 17.17 8.30 11.92
C ALA A 28 16.14 7.26 11.46
N GLU A 29 15.98 6.19 12.24
CA GLU A 29 14.94 5.17 12.01
C GLU A 29 13.55 5.78 12.07
N LEU A 30 13.24 6.56 13.12
CA LEU A 30 11.93 7.18 13.30
C LEU A 30 11.56 8.11 12.13
N TRP A 31 12.49 8.98 11.72
CA TRP A 31 12.24 9.89 10.60
C TRP A 31 12.14 9.16 9.27
N SER A 32 12.95 8.13 9.06
CA SER A 32 12.84 7.31 7.85
C SER A 32 11.55 6.50 7.79
N TYR A 33 11.00 6.10 8.94
CA TYR A 33 9.69 5.46 9.04
C TYR A 33 8.59 6.43 8.56
N TYR A 34 8.60 7.68 9.05
CA TYR A 34 7.68 8.71 8.55
C TYR A 34 7.86 9.00 7.06
N LEU A 35 9.11 9.07 6.60
CA LEU A 35 9.44 9.32 5.21
C LEU A 35 8.94 8.19 4.30
N TYR A 36 9.06 6.93 4.74
CA TYR A 36 8.52 5.79 4.01
C TYR A 36 7.01 5.98 3.72
N TYR A 37 6.22 6.39 4.71
CA TYR A 37 4.78 6.59 4.53
C TYR A 37 4.42 7.87 3.76
N ASN A 38 5.29 8.88 3.80
CA ASN A 38 5.22 10.04 2.91
C ASN A 38 5.28 9.60 1.44
N GLY A 39 6.25 8.75 1.09
CA GLY A 39 6.35 8.14 -0.24
C GLY A 39 5.18 7.20 -0.55
N ASN A 40 4.77 6.41 0.44
CA ASN A 40 3.71 5.39 0.32
C ASN A 40 2.30 5.96 0.57
N ASN A 41 1.98 7.10 -0.06
CA ASN A 41 0.74 7.85 0.15
C ASN A 41 -0.46 7.37 -0.68
N GLY A 42 -0.27 6.42 -1.60
CA GLY A 42 -1.35 5.78 -2.35
C GLY A 42 -1.92 6.55 -3.54
N TYR A 43 -1.40 7.75 -3.85
CA TYR A 43 -1.96 8.60 -4.91
C TYR A 43 -1.97 7.91 -6.28
N THR A 44 -0.89 7.22 -6.66
CA THR A 44 -0.81 6.47 -7.93
C THR A 44 -1.90 5.42 -8.08
N ILE A 45 -2.07 4.62 -7.02
CA ILE A 45 -2.88 3.41 -7.01
C ILE A 45 -4.37 3.76 -7.10
N TYR A 46 -4.77 4.87 -6.49
CA TYR A 46 -6.18 5.29 -6.43
C TYR A 46 -6.55 6.41 -7.40
N SER A 47 -5.59 6.98 -8.15
CA SER A 47 -5.85 8.04 -9.13
C SER A 47 -5.37 7.65 -10.53
N TYR A 48 -4.06 7.62 -10.77
CA TYR A 48 -3.53 7.47 -12.14
C TYR A 48 -3.74 6.07 -12.73
N MET A 49 -3.55 5.00 -11.96
CA MET A 49 -3.68 3.64 -12.49
C MET A 49 -5.12 3.31 -12.92
N PRO A 50 -6.18 3.59 -12.13
CA PRO A 50 -7.56 3.42 -12.58
C PRO A 50 -7.88 4.23 -13.84
N VAL A 51 -7.37 5.47 -13.95
CA VAL A 51 -7.59 6.34 -15.12
C VAL A 51 -6.91 5.75 -16.37
N ILE A 52 -5.69 5.23 -16.25
CA ILE A 52 -5.01 4.56 -17.37
C ILE A 52 -5.77 3.31 -17.81
N LEU A 53 -6.19 2.46 -16.85
CA LEU A 53 -6.98 1.28 -17.16
C LEU A 53 -8.30 1.64 -17.85
N GLN A 54 -8.97 2.69 -17.34
CA GLN A 54 -10.19 3.22 -17.95
C GLN A 54 -9.92 3.67 -19.38
N TYR A 55 -8.89 4.47 -19.60
CA TYR A 55 -8.51 4.98 -20.92
C TYR A 55 -8.27 3.84 -21.93
N LEU A 56 -7.46 2.84 -21.56
CA LEU A 56 -7.20 1.69 -22.43
C LEU A 56 -8.46 0.85 -22.69
N ALA A 57 -9.32 0.70 -21.69
CA ALA A 57 -10.59 -0.01 -21.83
C ALA A 57 -11.57 0.73 -22.75
N TYR A 58 -11.63 2.06 -22.73
CA TYR A 58 -12.41 2.84 -23.70
C TYR A 58 -11.84 2.69 -25.11
N ARG A 59 -10.51 2.70 -25.24
CA ARG A 59 -9.81 2.51 -26.52
C ARG A 59 -10.06 1.14 -27.15
N GLY A 60 -10.03 0.07 -26.35
CA GLY A 60 -10.26 -1.31 -26.78
C GLY A 60 -11.71 -1.79 -26.66
N GLY A 61 -12.62 -0.93 -26.24
CA GLY A 61 -14.03 -1.23 -26.01
C GLY A 61 -14.88 -1.05 -27.25
N PHE A 62 -16.17 -1.39 -27.11
CA PHE A 62 -17.18 -1.20 -28.14
C PHE A 62 -18.44 -0.56 -27.57
N ASN A 63 -19.15 0.18 -28.41
CA ASN A 63 -20.46 0.70 -28.08
C ASN A 63 -21.52 -0.41 -28.28
N PRO A 64 -22.28 -0.81 -27.24
CA PRO A 64 -23.25 -1.91 -27.33
C PRO A 64 -24.47 -1.60 -28.22
N GLU A 65 -24.74 -0.32 -28.53
CA GLU A 65 -25.87 0.08 -29.37
C GLU A 65 -25.50 0.03 -30.86
N THR A 66 -24.26 0.37 -31.21
CA THR A 66 -23.80 0.46 -32.61
C THR A 66 -22.87 -0.68 -33.02
N ASN A 67 -22.38 -1.48 -32.07
CA ASN A 67 -21.28 -2.44 -32.23
C ASN A 67 -20.00 -1.84 -32.85
N GLY A 68 -19.87 -0.51 -32.83
CA GLY A 68 -18.69 0.22 -33.28
C GLY A 68 -17.71 0.52 -32.15
N PRO A 69 -16.60 1.21 -32.45
CA PRO A 69 -15.66 1.65 -31.43
C PRO A 69 -16.33 2.63 -30.45
N CYS A 70 -15.84 2.67 -29.20
CA CYS A 70 -16.31 3.65 -28.24
C CYS A 70 -15.90 5.07 -28.62
N ASP A 71 -16.73 6.03 -28.22
CA ASP A 71 -16.37 7.45 -28.28
C ASP A 71 -15.47 7.78 -27.08
N ILE A 72 -14.23 8.18 -27.36
CA ILE A 72 -13.25 8.57 -26.34
C ILE A 72 -13.34 10.05 -25.95
N GLN A 73 -14.12 10.85 -26.69
CA GLN A 73 -14.34 12.27 -26.45
C GLN A 73 -15.65 12.54 -25.69
N ASP A 74 -16.63 11.64 -25.82
CA ASP A 74 -17.90 11.73 -25.10
C ASP A 74 -18.05 10.60 -24.06
N ALA A 75 -17.71 10.92 -22.82
CA ALA A 75 -17.80 9.99 -21.69
C ALA A 75 -19.24 9.57 -21.32
N LEU A 76 -20.27 10.24 -21.84
CA LEU A 76 -21.67 9.89 -21.60
C LEU A 76 -22.15 8.76 -22.53
N LYS A 77 -21.42 8.46 -23.60
CA LYS A 77 -21.77 7.36 -24.51
C LYS A 77 -21.50 6.01 -23.85
N PRO A 78 -22.37 5.01 -24.07
CA PRO A 78 -22.15 3.68 -23.53
C PRO A 78 -20.90 3.07 -24.17
N CYS A 79 -20.03 2.55 -23.33
CA CYS A 79 -18.83 1.82 -23.74
C CYS A 79 -18.69 0.57 -22.88
N ASN A 80 -18.64 -0.57 -23.55
CA ASN A 80 -18.47 -1.88 -22.94
C ASN A 80 -17.13 -2.50 -23.33
N VAL A 81 -16.62 -3.34 -22.43
CA VAL A 81 -15.52 -4.26 -22.72
C VAL A 81 -16.01 -5.69 -22.62
N HIS A 82 -15.37 -6.58 -23.37
CA HIS A 82 -15.58 -8.01 -23.22
C HIS A 82 -15.05 -8.46 -21.85
N TRP A 83 -15.91 -9.11 -21.09
CA TRP A 83 -15.61 -9.55 -19.73
C TRP A 83 -16.08 -10.99 -19.55
N LEU A 84 -15.10 -11.91 -19.53
CA LEU A 84 -15.35 -13.35 -19.54
C LEU A 84 -16.28 -13.73 -20.71
N SER A 85 -17.43 -14.33 -20.43
CA SER A 85 -18.43 -14.72 -21.43
C SER A 85 -19.48 -13.63 -21.73
N SER A 86 -19.34 -12.43 -21.15
CA SER A 86 -20.31 -11.34 -21.28
C SER A 86 -19.62 -10.02 -21.67
N SER A 87 -20.38 -8.94 -21.68
CA SER A 87 -19.87 -7.57 -21.81
C SER A 87 -20.35 -6.74 -20.64
N VAL A 88 -19.48 -5.90 -20.11
CA VAL A 88 -19.81 -5.00 -18.99
C VAL A 88 -19.39 -3.58 -19.32
N PRO A 89 -20.08 -2.56 -18.77
CA PRO A 89 -19.64 -1.18 -18.89
C PRO A 89 -18.23 -0.99 -18.34
N VAL A 90 -17.44 -0.11 -18.96
CA VAL A 90 -16.06 0.19 -18.50
C VAL A 90 -16.02 0.62 -17.03
N SER A 91 -16.99 1.44 -16.59
CA SER A 91 -17.10 1.87 -15.20
C SER A 91 -17.32 0.71 -14.23
N SER A 92 -18.17 -0.26 -14.59
CA SER A 92 -18.39 -1.48 -13.80
C SER A 92 -17.14 -2.35 -13.75
N MET A 93 -16.42 -2.48 -14.86
CA MET A 93 -15.15 -3.21 -14.91
C MET A 93 -14.15 -2.68 -13.89
N LEU A 94 -13.95 -1.36 -13.81
CA LEU A 94 -13.04 -0.75 -12.83
C LEU A 94 -13.41 -1.11 -11.39
N LEU A 95 -14.71 -1.07 -11.06
CA LEU A 95 -15.21 -1.47 -9.73
C LEU A 95 -14.96 -2.95 -9.45
N TYR A 96 -15.16 -3.83 -10.44
CA TYR A 96 -14.87 -5.25 -10.30
C TYR A 96 -13.39 -5.53 -10.09
N VAL A 97 -12.50 -4.85 -10.82
CA VAL A 97 -11.06 -4.97 -10.65
C VAL A 97 -10.63 -4.60 -9.22
N GLN A 98 -11.15 -3.49 -8.67
CA GLN A 98 -10.92 -3.12 -7.28
C GLN A 98 -11.43 -4.17 -6.30
N ALA A 99 -12.68 -4.64 -6.49
CA ALA A 99 -13.30 -5.63 -5.62
C ALA A 99 -12.55 -6.98 -5.63
N ILE A 100 -12.10 -7.42 -6.80
CA ILE A 100 -11.28 -8.63 -6.96
C ILE A 100 -9.95 -8.46 -6.21
N ALA A 101 -9.26 -7.34 -6.40
CA ALA A 101 -8.00 -7.08 -5.72
C ALA A 101 -8.17 -7.06 -4.19
N PHE A 102 -9.22 -6.42 -3.68
CA PHE A 102 -9.52 -6.41 -2.23
C PHE A 102 -9.92 -7.78 -1.70
N SER A 103 -10.67 -8.58 -2.47
CA SER A 103 -11.05 -9.95 -2.07
C SER A 103 -9.81 -10.85 -1.97
N ILE A 104 -8.88 -10.72 -2.90
CA ILE A 104 -7.59 -11.43 -2.85
C ILE A 104 -6.78 -10.96 -1.63
N GLN A 105 -6.69 -9.64 -1.41
CA GLN A 105 -5.99 -9.07 -0.25
C GLN A 105 -6.57 -9.57 1.07
N LEU A 106 -7.90 -9.67 1.21
CA LEU A 106 -8.53 -10.24 2.41
C LEU A 106 -7.99 -11.65 2.67
N LEU A 107 -8.05 -12.54 1.68
CA LEU A 107 -7.57 -13.91 1.83
C LEU A 107 -6.07 -13.96 2.15
N LEU A 108 -5.26 -13.15 1.47
CA LEU A 108 -3.82 -13.10 1.69
C LEU A 108 -3.46 -12.53 3.07
N PHE A 109 -4.03 -11.41 3.48
CA PHE A 109 -3.67 -10.74 4.73
C PHE A 109 -4.23 -11.48 5.95
N THR A 110 -5.40 -12.12 5.83
CA THR A 110 -5.88 -13.00 6.91
C THR A 110 -5.00 -14.24 7.05
N THR A 111 -4.51 -14.81 5.94
CA THR A 111 -3.71 -16.05 5.99
C THR A 111 -2.26 -15.77 6.37
N PHE A 112 -1.63 -14.74 5.80
CA PHE A 112 -0.20 -14.47 5.92
C PHE A 112 0.13 -13.26 6.80
N GLY A 113 -0.87 -12.52 7.30
CA GLY A 113 -0.67 -11.29 8.07
C GLY A 113 0.15 -11.49 9.35
N SER A 114 0.07 -12.67 9.96
CA SER A 114 0.91 -13.02 11.13
C SER A 114 2.41 -12.95 10.83
N LEU A 115 2.85 -13.08 9.58
CA LEU A 115 4.26 -12.89 9.20
C LEU A 115 4.73 -11.43 9.34
N ALA A 116 3.79 -10.48 9.42
CA ALA A 116 4.09 -9.08 9.67
C ALA A 116 4.40 -8.83 11.15
N ASP A 117 3.67 -9.47 12.06
CA ASP A 117 3.80 -9.24 13.50
C ASP A 117 4.85 -10.16 14.16
N TYR A 118 5.06 -11.37 13.63
CA TYR A 118 5.87 -12.39 14.30
C TYR A 118 7.18 -12.71 13.56
N GLY A 119 8.24 -12.91 14.35
CA GLY A 119 9.54 -13.34 13.84
C GLY A 119 10.28 -12.28 13.01
N ARG A 120 11.00 -12.71 11.98
CA ARG A 120 11.92 -11.85 11.21
C ARG A 120 11.45 -11.54 9.79
N TRP A 121 10.28 -12.07 9.40
CA TRP A 121 9.81 -12.02 8.01
C TRP A 121 9.37 -10.63 7.56
N ASN A 122 8.92 -9.79 8.50
CA ASN A 122 8.38 -8.46 8.21
C ASN A 122 9.27 -7.65 7.25
N ARG A 123 10.54 -7.44 7.63
CA ARG A 123 11.48 -6.61 6.85
C ARG A 123 11.64 -7.12 5.41
N TYR A 124 11.74 -8.43 5.22
CA TYR A 124 11.97 -9.02 3.89
C TYR A 124 10.72 -8.92 3.01
N ILE A 125 9.54 -9.17 3.58
CA ILE A 125 8.28 -9.05 2.87
C ILE A 125 7.99 -7.59 2.54
N LEU A 126 8.18 -6.68 3.50
CA LEU A 126 8.01 -5.24 3.29
C LEU A 126 8.92 -4.74 2.17
N PHE A 127 10.22 -5.07 2.21
CA PHE A 127 11.15 -4.70 1.14
C PHE A 127 10.74 -5.23 -0.22
N THR A 128 10.39 -6.51 -0.30
CA THR A 128 9.98 -7.16 -1.55
C THR A 128 8.69 -6.54 -2.08
N ALA A 129 7.71 -6.29 -1.21
CA ALA A 129 6.46 -5.64 -1.55
C ALA A 129 6.66 -4.19 -2.01
N THR A 130 7.58 -3.44 -1.40
CA THR A 130 7.92 -2.08 -1.85
C THR A 130 8.51 -2.11 -3.25
N VAL A 131 9.46 -3.03 -3.53
CA VAL A 131 10.05 -3.17 -4.86
C VAL A 131 8.99 -3.52 -5.90
N ILE A 132 8.14 -4.51 -5.62
CA ILE A 132 7.04 -4.89 -6.52
C ILE A 132 6.07 -3.71 -6.70
N SER A 133 5.71 -3.00 -5.63
CA SER A 133 4.83 -1.83 -5.68
C SER A 133 5.41 -0.74 -6.57
N CYS A 134 6.69 -0.37 -6.41
CA CYS A 134 7.34 0.61 -7.28
C CYS A 134 7.37 0.15 -8.74
N LEU A 135 7.71 -1.11 -8.99
CA LEU A 135 7.77 -1.67 -10.35
C LEU A 135 6.40 -1.64 -11.02
N PHE A 136 5.36 -2.14 -10.37
CA PHE A 136 4.00 -2.21 -10.93
C PHE A 136 3.30 -0.85 -10.99
N GLN A 137 3.72 0.12 -10.18
CA GLN A 137 3.33 1.51 -10.36
C GLN A 137 4.00 2.14 -11.58
N ALA A 138 5.27 1.87 -11.86
CA ALA A 138 5.97 2.44 -13.02
C ALA A 138 5.64 1.73 -14.35
N LEU A 139 5.33 0.43 -14.30
CA LEU A 139 5.11 -0.43 -15.47
C LEU A 139 4.05 0.06 -16.48
N PRO A 140 2.96 0.77 -16.11
CA PRO A 140 1.99 1.29 -17.07
C PRO A 140 2.62 2.12 -18.19
N ILE A 141 3.79 2.75 -17.97
CA ILE A 141 4.51 3.51 -19.01
C ILE A 141 4.78 2.71 -20.29
N VAL A 142 4.89 1.38 -20.20
CA VAL A 142 5.10 0.50 -21.36
C VAL A 142 3.88 0.53 -22.31
N LEU A 143 2.69 0.87 -21.80
CA LEU A 143 1.43 0.94 -22.55
C LEU A 143 1.09 2.36 -23.03
N ILE A 144 2.02 3.30 -22.98
CA ILE A 144 1.79 4.72 -23.32
C ILE A 144 1.28 4.93 -24.76
N ASN A 145 1.70 4.09 -25.70
CA ASN A 145 1.31 4.15 -27.11
C ASN A 145 0.36 2.99 -27.50
N ASP A 146 -0.24 2.32 -26.52
CA ASP A 146 -1.11 1.18 -26.76
C ASP A 146 -2.40 1.61 -27.47
N ASP A 147 -2.90 0.75 -28.36
CA ASP A 147 -4.11 1.04 -29.12
C ASP A 147 -5.40 0.74 -28.35
N GLY A 148 -5.31 0.11 -27.18
CA GLY A 148 -6.41 -0.36 -26.33
C GLY A 148 -6.50 -1.88 -26.26
N SER A 149 -5.79 -2.62 -27.13
CA SER A 149 -5.84 -4.09 -27.16
C SER A 149 -5.29 -4.73 -25.88
N HIS A 150 -4.40 -4.05 -25.16
CA HIS A 150 -3.77 -4.57 -23.94
C HIS A 150 -4.39 -4.03 -22.64
N TRP A 151 -5.64 -3.57 -22.65
CA TRP A 151 -6.35 -3.22 -21.42
C TRP A 151 -6.42 -4.39 -20.39
N PRO A 152 -6.52 -5.69 -20.77
CA PRO A 152 -6.47 -6.78 -19.79
C PRO A 152 -5.10 -6.93 -19.13
N LEU A 153 -4.03 -6.56 -19.83
CA LEU A 153 -2.67 -6.51 -19.26
C LEU A 153 -2.60 -5.39 -18.22
N MET A 154 -3.11 -4.19 -18.54
CA MET A 154 -3.18 -3.10 -17.57
C MET A 154 -4.02 -3.48 -16.33
N MET A 155 -5.10 -4.23 -16.52
CA MET A 155 -5.89 -4.77 -15.40
C MET A 155 -5.04 -5.66 -14.49
N ALA A 156 -4.27 -6.59 -15.06
CA ALA A 156 -3.38 -7.45 -14.28
C ALA A 156 -2.31 -6.62 -13.52
N VAL A 157 -1.73 -5.62 -14.19
CA VAL A 157 -0.77 -4.68 -13.58
C VAL A 157 -1.40 -3.96 -12.39
N MET A 158 -2.65 -3.48 -12.53
CA MET A 158 -3.39 -2.81 -11.47
C MET A 158 -3.70 -3.73 -10.29
N ILE A 159 -4.17 -4.95 -10.52
CA ILE A 159 -4.44 -5.92 -9.44
C ILE A 159 -3.17 -6.23 -8.64
N ILE A 160 -2.06 -6.49 -9.33
CA ILE A 160 -0.78 -6.79 -8.66
C ILE A 160 -0.27 -5.55 -7.92
N GLY A 161 -0.37 -4.36 -8.52
CA GLY A 161 -0.01 -3.09 -7.88
C GLY A 161 -0.80 -2.83 -6.60
N LEU A 162 -2.12 -3.08 -6.60
CA LEU A 162 -2.98 -2.95 -5.43
C LEU A 162 -2.60 -3.93 -4.32
N ILE A 163 -2.36 -5.19 -4.65
CA ILE A 163 -1.96 -6.21 -3.67
C ILE A 163 -0.60 -5.86 -3.07
N ALA A 164 0.37 -5.47 -3.89
CA ALA A 164 1.69 -5.07 -3.43
C ALA A 164 1.62 -3.83 -2.53
N TYR A 165 0.87 -2.80 -2.95
CA TYR A 165 0.63 -1.61 -2.14
C TYR A 165 -0.07 -1.94 -0.80
N GLY A 166 -1.14 -2.74 -0.80
CA GLY A 166 -1.79 -3.19 0.43
C GLY A 166 -0.83 -3.95 1.35
N THR A 167 0.02 -4.81 0.78
CA THR A 167 1.05 -5.54 1.54
C THR A 167 2.03 -4.57 2.20
N THR A 168 2.47 -3.53 1.48
CA THR A 168 3.35 -2.51 2.09
C THR A 168 2.69 -1.82 3.28
N LEU A 169 1.39 -1.50 3.21
CA LEU A 169 0.68 -0.84 4.31
C LEU A 169 0.54 -1.73 5.54
N VAL A 170 0.13 -2.99 5.34
CA VAL A 170 -0.03 -3.97 6.45
C VAL A 170 1.30 -4.19 7.15
N PHE A 171 2.37 -4.46 6.39
CA PHE A 171 3.67 -4.77 6.96
C PHE A 171 4.36 -3.54 7.56
N TYR A 172 4.16 -2.35 6.98
CA TYR A 172 4.60 -1.08 7.56
C TYR A 172 3.90 -0.82 8.91
N ALA A 173 2.57 -0.95 8.95
CA ALA A 173 1.78 -0.72 10.15
C ALA A 173 2.10 -1.72 11.27
N ALA A 174 2.49 -2.95 10.96
CA ALA A 174 2.89 -3.94 11.96
C ALA A 174 4.19 -3.55 12.71
N VAL A 175 5.07 -2.73 12.13
CA VAL A 175 6.33 -2.31 12.78
C VAL A 175 6.09 -1.20 13.81
N PHE A 176 5.03 -0.41 13.62
CA PHE A 176 4.72 0.76 14.42
C PHE A 176 4.73 0.56 15.94
N PRO A 177 4.10 -0.48 16.52
CA PRO A 177 4.08 -0.68 17.96
C PRO A 177 5.49 -0.93 18.51
N ILE A 178 6.23 -1.84 17.88
CA ILE A 178 7.60 -2.19 18.29
C ILE A 178 8.53 -0.97 18.18
N LEU A 179 8.35 -0.16 17.13
CA LEU A 179 9.13 1.05 16.93
C LEU A 179 8.82 2.11 18.01
N SER A 180 7.55 2.30 18.35
CA SER A 180 7.10 3.28 19.35
C SER A 180 7.51 2.88 20.76
N ASP A 181 7.33 1.61 21.12
CA ASP A 181 7.65 1.07 22.45
C ASP A 181 9.15 1.13 22.75
N ASN A 182 9.99 1.11 21.71
CA ASN A 182 11.44 1.15 21.84
C ASN A 182 12.04 2.56 21.70
N LEU A 183 11.22 3.60 21.73
CA LEU A 183 11.72 4.97 21.78
C LEU A 183 12.44 5.23 23.12
N PRO A 184 13.54 6.03 23.12
CA PRO A 184 14.22 6.42 24.36
C PRO A 184 13.28 7.09 25.38
N ALA A 185 12.28 7.85 24.92
CA ALA A 185 11.28 8.45 25.80
C ALA A 185 10.44 7.41 26.56
N VAL A 186 10.12 6.28 25.93
CA VAL A 186 9.35 5.21 26.58
C VAL A 186 10.27 4.37 27.45
N ARG A 187 11.39 3.87 26.90
CA ARG A 187 12.26 2.92 27.61
C ARG A 187 13.15 3.53 28.67
N GLU A 188 13.70 4.72 28.44
CA GLU A 188 14.66 5.33 29.36
C GLU A 188 13.99 6.32 30.32
N LYS A 189 12.95 7.02 29.86
CA LYS A 189 12.24 8.02 30.68
C LYS A 189 10.95 7.51 31.31
N GLY A 190 10.52 6.30 30.97
CA GLY A 190 9.29 5.70 31.51
C GLY A 190 8.03 6.45 31.11
N GLU A 191 8.02 7.12 29.96
CA GLU A 191 6.79 7.74 29.44
C GLU A 191 5.80 6.66 28.99
N ASP A 192 4.51 6.98 29.08
CA ASP A 192 3.43 6.09 28.68
C ASP A 192 3.58 5.61 27.21
N PRO A 193 3.72 4.28 26.97
CA PRO A 193 3.82 3.71 25.62
C PRO A 193 2.61 4.03 24.75
N GLU A 194 1.41 4.08 25.31
CA GLU A 194 0.18 4.32 24.54
C GLU A 194 0.15 5.73 23.96
N LYS A 195 0.52 6.73 24.77
CA LYS A 195 0.74 8.11 24.32
C LYS A 195 1.73 8.19 23.15
N TRP A 196 2.87 7.50 23.23
CA TRP A 196 3.89 7.52 22.17
C TRP A 196 3.46 6.80 20.91
N ARG A 197 2.74 5.68 21.03
CA ARG A 197 2.07 5.03 19.89
C ARG A 197 1.15 6.04 19.20
N ASN A 198 0.21 6.65 19.91
CA ASN A 198 -0.70 7.62 19.29
C ASN A 198 0.04 8.79 18.61
N HIS A 199 1.09 9.31 19.26
CA HIS A 199 1.93 10.37 18.71
C HIS A 199 2.62 9.98 17.40
N VAL A 200 3.32 8.84 17.37
CA VAL A 200 4.02 8.34 16.19
C VAL A 200 3.03 8.05 15.06
N SER A 201 1.86 7.48 15.36
CA SER A 201 0.80 7.22 14.38
C SER A 201 0.28 8.52 13.75
N THR A 202 0.03 9.54 14.56
CA THR A 202 -0.45 10.85 14.12
C THR A 202 0.58 11.55 13.22
N ILE A 203 1.85 11.56 13.62
CA ILE A 203 2.93 12.15 12.81
C ILE A 203 3.09 11.38 11.51
N SER A 204 3.12 10.05 11.56
CA SER A 204 3.19 9.20 10.37
C SER A 204 2.08 9.54 9.37
N THR A 205 0.83 9.61 9.84
CA THR A 205 -0.32 9.96 9.01
C THR A 205 -0.22 11.38 8.42
N THR A 206 0.26 12.34 9.22
CA THR A 206 0.48 13.71 8.75
C THR A 206 1.53 13.75 7.65
N TRP A 207 2.63 13.01 7.80
CA TRP A 207 3.67 12.92 6.77
C TRP A 207 3.20 12.22 5.50
N SER A 208 2.31 11.22 5.60
CA SER A 208 1.63 10.64 4.43
C SER A 208 0.83 11.69 3.66
N ASN A 209 0.02 12.49 4.36
CA ASN A 209 -0.77 13.57 3.75
C ASN A 209 0.11 14.68 3.16
N VAL A 210 1.23 15.03 3.80
CA VAL A 210 2.21 15.97 3.25
C VAL A 210 2.79 15.43 1.94
N GLY A 211 3.10 14.13 1.87
CA GLY A 211 3.59 13.49 0.66
C GLY A 211 2.56 13.54 -0.47
N PHE A 212 1.29 13.27 -0.13
CA PHE A 212 0.17 13.42 -1.04
C PHE A 212 0.07 14.84 -1.60
N VAL A 213 0.17 15.88 -0.75
CA VAL A 213 0.12 17.29 -1.17
C VAL A 213 1.31 17.66 -2.04
N ILE A 214 2.51 17.19 -1.72
CA ILE A 214 3.72 17.45 -2.53
C ILE A 214 3.55 16.84 -3.93
N VAL A 215 3.18 15.57 -4.00
CA VAL A 215 3.03 14.86 -5.28
C VAL A 215 1.91 15.48 -6.11
N SER A 216 0.74 15.70 -5.52
CA SER A 216 -0.40 16.32 -6.23
C SER A 216 -0.09 17.76 -6.66
N GLY A 217 0.57 18.57 -5.83
CA GLY A 217 0.97 19.93 -6.17
C GLY A 217 1.97 20.00 -7.32
N ILE A 218 2.97 19.10 -7.34
CA ILE A 218 3.94 19.01 -8.44
C ILE A 218 3.23 18.58 -9.73
N LEU A 219 2.42 17.52 -9.70
CA LEU A 219 1.77 17.00 -10.89
C LEU A 219 0.69 17.97 -11.42
N ALA A 220 -0.05 18.65 -10.54
CA ALA A 220 -0.95 19.74 -10.92
C ALA A 220 -0.21 20.95 -11.51
N GLY A 221 1.00 21.25 -11.04
CA GLY A 221 1.83 22.28 -11.69
C GLY A 221 2.26 21.85 -13.10
N VAL A 222 2.65 20.59 -13.27
CA VAL A 222 3.08 20.00 -14.54
C VAL A 222 1.91 19.86 -15.53
N SER A 223 0.66 19.74 -15.07
CA SER A 223 -0.49 19.60 -15.96
C SER A 223 -0.70 20.82 -16.87
N PHE A 224 -0.28 22.02 -16.46
CA PHE A 224 -0.39 23.26 -17.27
C PHE A 224 0.76 23.46 -18.27
N VAL A 225 1.70 22.52 -18.36
CA VAL A 225 2.77 22.58 -19.37
C VAL A 225 2.18 22.39 -20.76
N GLN A 226 2.52 23.28 -21.69
CA GLN A 226 2.05 23.21 -23.07
C GLN A 226 2.60 21.96 -23.79
N TYR A 227 1.71 21.16 -24.35
CA TYR A 227 2.02 19.95 -25.10
C TYR A 227 1.05 19.79 -26.27
N ASN A 228 1.58 19.65 -27.49
CA ASN A 228 0.81 19.46 -28.73
C ASN A 228 -0.36 20.44 -28.93
N GLY A 229 -0.19 21.71 -28.53
CA GLY A 229 -1.19 22.77 -28.74
C GLY A 229 -2.29 22.84 -27.68
N GLY A 230 -2.17 22.08 -26.58
CA GLY A 230 -3.01 22.18 -25.39
C GLY A 230 -2.21 21.96 -24.10
N ASP A 231 -2.89 21.73 -23.00
CA ASP A 231 -2.27 21.46 -21.71
C ASP A 231 -1.91 19.97 -21.60
N LEU A 232 -0.75 19.65 -21.01
CA LEU A 232 -0.30 18.28 -20.80
C LEU A 232 -1.33 17.47 -19.99
N GLY A 233 -2.01 18.12 -19.04
CA GLY A 233 -3.04 17.49 -18.20
C GLY A 233 -4.20 16.86 -18.96
N ASP A 234 -4.53 17.39 -20.14
CA ASP A 234 -5.60 16.86 -21.00
C ASP A 234 -5.13 15.68 -21.86
N ALA A 235 -3.81 15.48 -21.97
CA ALA A 235 -3.24 14.37 -22.71
C ALA A 235 -3.23 13.09 -21.86
N PRO A 236 -3.62 11.92 -22.41
CA PRO A 236 -3.53 10.64 -21.72
C PRO A 236 -2.13 10.35 -21.16
N MET A 237 -1.09 10.81 -21.87
CA MET A 237 0.32 10.72 -21.48
C MET A 237 0.61 11.25 -20.06
N TYR A 238 -0.11 12.27 -19.61
CA TYR A 238 0.07 12.84 -18.27
C TYR A 238 -0.10 11.79 -17.17
N ASN A 239 -1.11 10.92 -17.30
CA ASN A 239 -1.34 9.87 -16.31
C ASN A 239 -0.17 8.88 -16.25
N PHE A 240 0.37 8.48 -17.40
CA PHE A 240 1.53 7.60 -17.47
C PHE A 240 2.78 8.24 -16.82
N ILE A 241 3.05 9.51 -17.11
CA ILE A 241 4.13 10.27 -16.45
C ILE A 241 3.92 10.33 -14.95
N GLY A 242 2.68 10.60 -14.51
CA GLY A 242 2.29 10.63 -13.10
C GLY A 242 2.63 9.32 -12.38
N THR A 243 2.36 8.18 -13.01
CA THR A 243 2.69 6.87 -12.41
C THR A 243 4.19 6.65 -12.18
N VAL A 244 5.04 7.02 -13.16
CA VAL A 244 6.49 6.90 -13.05
C VAL A 244 7.04 7.85 -12.00
N PHE A 245 6.55 9.09 -11.96
CA PHE A 245 6.94 10.08 -10.96
C PHE A 245 6.64 9.59 -9.54
N CYS A 246 5.41 9.10 -9.31
CA CYS A 246 5.02 8.62 -8.00
C CYS A 246 5.77 7.34 -7.58
N ALA A 247 6.02 6.42 -8.51
CA ALA A 247 6.86 5.25 -8.25
C ALA A 247 8.29 5.64 -7.84
N GLY A 248 8.88 6.62 -8.53
CA GLY A 248 10.18 7.19 -8.17
C GLY A 248 10.15 7.88 -6.80
N PHE A 249 9.09 8.63 -6.51
CA PHE A 249 8.89 9.28 -5.22
C PHE A 249 8.83 8.26 -4.07
N LEU A 250 8.05 7.18 -4.22
CA LEU A 250 8.02 6.08 -3.25
C LEU A 250 9.40 5.45 -3.09
N ALA A 251 10.07 5.09 -4.19
CA ALA A 251 11.39 4.45 -4.14
C ALA A 251 12.42 5.31 -3.39
N LEU A 252 12.49 6.61 -3.69
CA LEU A 252 13.41 7.55 -3.04
C LEU A 252 13.14 7.68 -1.53
N ASN A 253 11.87 7.79 -1.15
CA ASN A 253 11.46 7.94 0.24
C ASN A 253 11.59 6.63 1.04
N ALA A 254 11.52 5.48 0.38
CA ALA A 254 11.65 4.17 1.02
C ALA A 254 13.11 3.77 1.32
N ILE A 255 14.08 4.25 0.53
CA ILE A 255 15.51 3.90 0.68
C ILE A 255 16.03 4.17 2.10
N PRO A 256 15.84 5.37 2.69
CA PRO A 256 16.33 5.65 4.03
C PRO A 256 15.83 4.65 5.07
N TYR A 257 14.56 4.22 4.96
CA TYR A 257 13.95 3.32 5.94
C TYR A 257 14.64 1.95 5.97
N PHE A 258 14.90 1.36 4.81
CA PHE A 258 15.57 0.06 4.75
C PHE A 258 17.05 0.10 5.14
N ILE A 259 17.68 1.27 5.10
CA ILE A 259 19.08 1.48 5.52
C ILE A 259 19.17 1.67 7.04
N THR A 260 18.29 2.49 7.61
CA THR A 260 18.33 2.86 9.04
C THR A 260 17.70 1.80 9.95
N MET A 261 16.80 0.94 9.43
CA MET A 261 16.15 -0.11 10.20
C MET A 261 17.18 -1.11 10.76
N PRO A 262 17.28 -1.25 12.10
CA PRO A 262 18.21 -2.18 12.75
C PRO A 262 17.99 -3.62 12.31
N LYS A 263 19.08 -4.35 12.01
CA LYS A 263 19.01 -5.77 11.60
C LYS A 263 18.44 -6.69 12.70
N GLY A 264 18.54 -6.28 13.96
CA GLY A 264 18.04 -7.04 15.10
C GLY A 264 16.53 -6.89 15.36
N ARG A 265 15.86 -5.92 14.72
CA ARG A 265 14.44 -5.66 14.96
C ARG A 265 13.61 -6.85 14.46
N LYS A 266 12.92 -7.51 15.39
CA LYS A 266 12.14 -8.73 15.15
C LYS A 266 10.83 -8.65 15.92
N GLY A 267 9.76 -9.22 15.37
CA GLY A 267 8.54 -9.46 16.10
C GLY A 267 8.72 -10.51 17.21
N PRO A 268 7.77 -10.62 18.15
CA PRO A 268 7.74 -11.71 19.11
C PRO A 268 7.77 -13.09 18.43
N PRO A 269 8.18 -14.15 19.16
CA PRO A 269 8.01 -15.52 18.69
C PRO A 269 6.52 -15.83 18.56
N LEU A 270 6.19 -16.75 17.66
CA LEU A 270 4.83 -17.22 17.47
C LEU A 270 4.31 -17.88 18.77
N PRO A 271 3.04 -17.69 19.15
CA PRO A 271 2.49 -18.33 20.34
C PRO A 271 2.62 -19.86 20.28
N PRO A 272 2.81 -20.54 21.43
CA PRO A 272 2.89 -22.00 21.48
C PRO A 272 1.65 -22.64 20.86
N ASN A 273 1.84 -23.67 20.04
CA ASN A 273 0.79 -24.40 19.32
C ASN A 273 0.04 -23.61 18.22
N SER A 274 0.52 -22.44 17.84
CA SER A 274 -0.02 -21.69 16.70
C SER A 274 0.79 -21.92 15.42
N HIS A 275 0.15 -21.72 14.26
CA HIS A 275 0.81 -21.75 12.96
C HIS A 275 0.58 -20.42 12.22
N TYR A 276 1.59 -19.91 11.51
CA TYR A 276 1.51 -18.61 10.82
C TYR A 276 0.26 -18.49 9.94
N LEU A 277 -0.07 -19.55 9.18
CA LEU A 277 -1.17 -19.56 8.22
C LEU A 277 -2.57 -19.57 8.83
N THR A 278 -2.71 -20.07 10.06
CA THR A 278 -4.02 -20.25 10.71
C THR A 278 -4.29 -19.20 11.76
N LEU A 279 -3.25 -18.53 12.27
CA LEU A 279 -3.35 -17.57 13.37
C LEU A 279 -4.35 -16.44 13.08
N GLY A 280 -4.30 -15.84 11.88
CA GLY A 280 -5.21 -14.76 11.53
C GLY A 280 -6.67 -15.23 11.48
N TRP A 281 -6.92 -16.42 10.95
CA TRP A 281 -8.25 -17.03 10.97
C TRP A 281 -8.74 -17.34 12.38
N THR A 282 -7.89 -17.91 13.24
CA THR A 282 -8.25 -18.19 14.64
C THR A 282 -8.60 -16.91 15.39
N SER A 283 -7.83 -15.82 15.20
CA SER A 283 -8.12 -14.53 15.84
C SER A 283 -9.46 -13.94 15.39
N ILE A 284 -9.85 -14.11 14.13
CA ILE A 284 -11.17 -13.69 13.64
C ILE A 284 -12.28 -14.52 14.32
N PHE A 285 -12.13 -15.83 14.40
CA PHE A 285 -13.12 -16.69 15.05
C PHE A 285 -13.27 -16.40 16.54
N GLU A 286 -12.16 -16.09 17.23
CA GLU A 286 -12.19 -15.68 18.63
C GLU A 286 -12.86 -14.32 18.84
N ALA A 287 -12.63 -13.36 17.95
CA ALA A 287 -13.25 -12.04 18.03
C ALA A 287 -14.77 -12.04 17.73
N LEU A 288 -15.25 -13.03 16.96
CA LEU A 288 -16.67 -13.20 16.66
C LEU A 288 -17.46 -13.94 17.75
N LYS A 289 -16.76 -14.54 18.71
CA LYS A 289 -17.35 -15.31 19.81
C LYS A 289 -17.72 -14.41 20.98
#